data_AF-A0A833TRL8-F1
#
_entry.id   AF-A0A833TRL8-F1
#
_cell.length_a   1.000
_cell.length_b   1.000
_cell.length_c   1.000
_cell.angle_alpha   90.00
_cell.angle_beta   90.00
_cell.angle_gamma   90.00
#
_symmetry.space_group_name_H-M   'P 1'
#
loop_
_entity.id
_entity.type
_entity.pdbx_description
1 polymer ?
#
loop_
_entity_poly.entity_id
_entity_poly.type
_entity_poly.pdbx_seq_one_letter_code
_entity_poly.pdbx_strand_id
1 'polypeptide(L)'
;MEKPSWFRTIFVQASLCFALYLALNLGQPQKPIQGNRSGNRGLDLYFISVRGGFRPLKQQTHLLKLMDKVAKAYNVSFVVNTSELGEDDPLMQNGTVFFSSLKVPWYTTRTTKGHGVCCFLEQIKLPYGKTLDIVGVDTGSLQDLMLRGSSSEIEQSQLHWLTRTLEVISGNWRIVVGFHQLVVCEENNEQMEAKQLYELLHHTFNAYLSGHDCTKHVRHGNIAYIGRNPASRENEPYLATVSGQPALNGELVNGFLLHRVSAIEIATYFISSTGEIVHQILLQHRGKEVM
;
A
#
# COMPACT_ATOMS: atom_id res chain seq x y z
N MET A 1 -15.10 10.07 68.85
CA MET A 1 -14.09 9.72 67.84
C MET A 1 -14.43 8.34 67.31
N GLU A 2 -15.05 8.27 66.13
CA GLU A 2 -15.46 7.01 65.50
C GLU A 2 -14.24 6.27 64.95
N LYS A 3 -14.14 4.97 65.23
CA LYS A 3 -13.01 4.13 64.78
C LYS A 3 -13.01 4.05 63.26
N PRO A 4 -11.87 4.22 62.58
CA PRO A 4 -11.82 4.11 61.12
C PRO A 4 -12.20 2.68 60.71
N SER A 5 -13.27 2.57 59.93
CA SER A 5 -13.78 1.29 59.43
C SER A 5 -12.82 0.71 58.40
N TRP A 6 -11.90 -0.14 58.87
CA TRP A 6 -10.93 -0.87 58.05
C TRP A 6 -11.59 -1.70 56.93
N PHE A 7 -12.82 -2.16 57.17
CA PHE A 7 -13.67 -2.84 56.19
C PHE A 7 -13.92 -2.00 54.94
N ARG A 8 -14.11 -0.69 55.09
CA ARG A 8 -14.38 0.21 53.96
C ARG A 8 -13.13 0.35 53.09
N THR A 9 -11.95 0.37 53.69
CA THR A 9 -10.67 0.44 52.98
C THR A 9 -10.38 -0.85 52.21
N ILE A 10 -10.63 -2.01 52.82
CA ILE A 10 -10.47 -3.31 52.15
C ILE A 10 -11.43 -3.44 50.96
N PHE A 11 -12.69 -3.05 51.14
CA PHE A 11 -13.69 -3.16 50.09
C PHE A 11 -13.34 -2.29 48.87
N VAL A 12 -12.82 -1.07 49.13
CA VAL A 12 -12.37 -0.16 48.07
C VAL A 12 -11.12 -0.71 47.36
N GLN A 13 -10.14 -1.24 48.10
CA GLN A 13 -8.96 -1.86 47.48
C GLN A 13 -9.30 -3.11 46.66
N ALA A 14 -10.21 -3.96 47.14
CA ALA A 14 -10.67 -5.14 46.40
C ALA A 14 -11.41 -4.74 45.11
N SER A 15 -12.26 -3.71 45.19
CA SER A 15 -12.98 -3.18 44.03
C SER A 15 -12.02 -2.58 42.99
N LEU A 16 -10.99 -1.83 43.43
CA LEU A 16 -9.95 -1.29 42.56
C LEU A 16 -9.10 -2.39 41.91
N CYS A 17 -8.73 -3.43 42.66
CA CYS A 17 -8.02 -4.59 42.12
C CYS A 17 -8.86 -5.32 41.06
N PHE A 18 -10.16 -5.47 41.30
CA PHE A 18 -11.06 -6.12 40.36
C PHE A 18 -11.24 -5.29 39.08
N ALA A 19 -11.39 -3.97 39.21
CA ALA A 19 -11.46 -3.06 38.06
C ALA A 19 -10.16 -3.07 37.24
N LEU A 20 -8.99 -3.08 37.90
CA LEU A 20 -7.68 -3.17 37.25
C LEU A 20 -7.53 -4.51 36.51
N TYR A 21 -7.94 -5.61 37.13
CA TYR A 21 -7.92 -6.94 36.52
C TYR A 21 -8.81 -7.02 35.28
N LEU A 22 -10.01 -6.44 35.33
CA LEU A 22 -10.89 -6.34 34.17
C LEU A 22 -10.26 -5.49 33.06
N ALA A 23 -9.70 -4.32 33.40
CA ALA A 23 -9.04 -3.45 32.43
C ALA A 23 -7.85 -4.14 31.72
N LEU A 24 -7.02 -4.88 32.48
CA LEU A 24 -5.89 -5.62 31.94
C LEU A 24 -6.31 -6.80 31.05
N ASN A 25 -7.41 -7.48 31.36
CA ASN A 25 -7.91 -8.60 30.55
C ASN A 25 -8.72 -8.13 29.33
N LEU A 26 -9.41 -6.99 29.42
CA LEU A 26 -10.11 -6.36 28.29
C LEU A 26 -9.12 -5.70 27.29
N GLY A 27 -7.92 -5.34 27.76
CA GLY A 27 -6.86 -4.76 26.94
C GLY A 27 -5.93 -5.78 26.26
N GLN A 28 -6.13 -7.08 26.44
CA GLN A 28 -5.31 -8.07 25.73
C GLN A 28 -5.69 -8.10 24.24
N PRO A 29 -4.73 -7.91 23.31
CA PRO A 29 -4.98 -8.09 21.89
C PRO A 29 -5.38 -9.56 21.68
N GLN A 30 -6.63 -9.77 21.26
CA GLN A 30 -7.09 -11.08 20.85
C GLN A 30 -6.13 -11.60 19.77
N LYS A 31 -5.48 -12.74 20.04
CA LYS A 31 -4.72 -13.48 19.02
C LYS A 31 -5.64 -13.65 17.80
N PRO A 32 -5.19 -13.38 16.57
CA PRO A 32 -6.05 -13.48 15.41
C PRO A 32 -6.35 -14.97 15.18
N ILE A 33 -7.48 -15.43 15.71
CA ILE A 33 -8.03 -16.73 15.40
C ILE A 33 -8.59 -16.63 13.99
N GLN A 34 -7.91 -17.36 13.10
CA GLN A 34 -8.33 -17.72 11.76
C GLN A 34 -9.71 -18.39 11.85
N GLY A 35 -10.77 -17.62 11.57
CA GLY A 35 -12.13 -18.11 11.71
C GLY A 35 -13.17 -17.13 11.19
N ASN A 36 -13.70 -17.42 10.00
CA ASN A 36 -15.00 -17.01 9.47
C ASN A 36 -15.79 -15.98 10.30
N ARG A 37 -15.52 -14.68 10.12
CA ARG A 37 -16.49 -13.63 10.43
C ARG A 37 -17.21 -13.21 9.15
N SER A 38 -18.26 -13.96 8.79
CA SER A 38 -19.22 -13.59 7.75
C SER A 38 -20.24 -12.55 8.23
N GLY A 39 -19.84 -11.62 9.11
CA GLY A 39 -20.77 -10.75 9.84
C GLY A 39 -20.72 -9.26 9.53
N ASN A 40 -19.78 -8.77 8.71
CA ASN A 40 -19.64 -7.32 8.46
C ASN A 40 -19.16 -6.95 7.05
N ARG A 41 -19.49 -7.78 6.05
CA ARG A 41 -18.98 -7.66 4.67
C ARG A 41 -19.43 -6.39 3.91
N GLY A 42 -20.38 -5.61 4.45
CA GLY A 42 -20.96 -4.46 3.74
C GLY A 42 -20.27 -3.12 3.96
N LEU A 43 -19.17 -3.08 4.73
CA LEU A 43 -18.67 -1.84 5.31
C LEU A 43 -17.19 -1.53 5.05
N ASP A 44 -16.48 -2.50 4.48
CA ASP A 44 -15.08 -2.33 4.09
C ASP A 44 -14.99 -2.20 2.57
N LEU A 45 -14.11 -1.32 2.09
CA LEU A 45 -13.77 -1.20 0.68
C LEU A 45 -12.61 -2.13 0.35
N TYR A 46 -12.73 -2.87 -0.75
CA TYR A 46 -11.67 -3.75 -1.25
C TYR A 46 -11.11 -3.23 -2.56
N PHE A 47 -9.79 -3.18 -2.69
CA PHE A 47 -9.13 -2.88 -3.95
C PHE A 47 -7.90 -3.77 -4.17
N ILE A 48 -7.50 -3.95 -5.42
CA ILE A 48 -6.30 -4.71 -5.78
C ILE A 48 -5.19 -3.73 -6.19
N SER A 49 -3.96 -3.96 -5.74
CA SER A 49 -2.80 -3.41 -6.44
C SER A 49 -1.97 -4.52 -7.06
N VAL A 50 -1.48 -4.27 -8.27
CA VAL A 50 -0.73 -5.25 -9.06
C VAL A 50 0.49 -4.59 -9.68
N ARG A 51 1.61 -5.32 -9.69
CA ARG A 51 2.80 -4.92 -10.45
C ARG A 51 2.53 -5.14 -11.92
N GLY A 52 2.64 -4.10 -12.73
CA GLY A 52 2.58 -4.23 -14.18
C GLY A 52 3.81 -4.94 -14.75
N GLY A 53 4.11 -4.66 -16.00
CA GLY A 53 5.23 -5.23 -16.74
C GLY A 53 4.87 -6.51 -17.51
N PHE A 54 5.79 -6.86 -18.40
CA PHE A 54 5.64 -8.01 -19.28
C PHE A 54 5.62 -9.33 -18.52
N ARG A 55 4.74 -10.24 -18.98
CA ARG A 55 4.65 -11.62 -18.50
C ARG A 55 4.40 -12.55 -19.67
N PRO A 56 4.93 -13.79 -19.66
CA PRO A 56 4.50 -14.83 -20.58
C PRO A 56 2.97 -15.00 -20.57
N LEU A 57 2.36 -15.20 -21.73
CA LEU A 57 0.91 -15.22 -21.92
C LEU A 57 0.18 -16.16 -20.94
N LYS A 58 0.73 -17.36 -20.71
CA LYS A 58 0.19 -18.34 -19.76
C LYS A 58 0.16 -17.80 -18.32
N GLN A 59 1.25 -17.17 -17.88
CA GLN A 59 1.38 -16.60 -16.54
C GLN A 59 0.47 -15.37 -16.37
N GLN A 60 0.37 -14.52 -17.39
CA GLN A 60 -0.51 -13.35 -17.39
C GLN A 60 -1.99 -13.78 -17.31
N THR A 61 -2.39 -14.73 -18.15
CA THR A 61 -3.77 -15.26 -18.15
C THR A 61 -4.13 -15.90 -16.82
N HIS A 62 -3.19 -16.65 -16.22
CA HIS A 62 -3.39 -17.25 -14.91
C HIS A 62 -3.59 -16.19 -13.82
N LEU A 63 -2.74 -15.16 -13.79
CA LEU A 63 -2.85 -14.03 -12.86
C LEU A 63 -4.19 -13.31 -13.00
N LEU A 64 -4.59 -12.95 -14.22
CA LEU A 64 -5.85 -12.26 -14.47
C LEU A 64 -7.08 -13.09 -14.07
N LYS A 65 -7.06 -14.41 -14.31
CA LYS A 65 -8.12 -15.33 -13.83
C LYS A 65 -8.19 -15.39 -12.31
N LEU A 66 -7.04 -15.38 -11.63
CA LEU A 66 -7.02 -15.37 -10.17
C LEU A 66 -7.52 -14.04 -9.61
N MET A 67 -7.08 -12.93 -10.19
CA MET A 67 -7.58 -11.60 -9.84
C MET A 67 -9.09 -11.48 -10.06
N ASP A 68 -9.63 -12.04 -11.15
CA ASP A 68 -11.08 -12.04 -11.43
C ASP A 68 -11.88 -12.80 -10.36
N LYS A 69 -11.39 -13.99 -9.97
CA LYS A 69 -12.00 -14.77 -8.88
C LYS A 69 -12.01 -13.99 -7.56
N VAL A 70 -10.89 -13.36 -7.20
CA VAL A 70 -10.76 -12.56 -5.97
C VAL A 70 -11.63 -11.31 -6.06
N ALA A 71 -11.63 -10.62 -7.20
CA ALA A 71 -12.46 -9.42 -7.41
C ALA A 71 -13.94 -9.72 -7.22
N LYS A 72 -14.44 -10.85 -7.75
CA LYS A 72 -15.81 -11.33 -7.54
C LYS A 72 -16.08 -11.69 -6.08
N ALA A 73 -15.16 -12.41 -5.43
CA ALA A 73 -15.35 -12.91 -4.07
C ALA A 73 -15.38 -11.79 -3.01
N TYR A 74 -14.64 -10.71 -3.25
CA TYR A 74 -14.49 -9.59 -2.31
C TYR A 74 -15.19 -8.30 -2.77
N ASN A 75 -15.88 -8.34 -3.92
CA ASN A 75 -16.51 -7.17 -4.53
C ASN A 75 -15.52 -5.98 -4.66
N VAL A 76 -14.40 -6.25 -5.31
CA VAL A 76 -13.31 -5.27 -5.50
C VAL A 76 -13.83 -4.05 -6.26
N SER A 77 -13.54 -2.86 -5.73
CA SER A 77 -14.01 -1.59 -6.26
C SER A 77 -13.16 -1.04 -7.40
N PHE A 78 -11.85 -1.29 -7.40
CA PHE A 78 -10.92 -0.85 -8.44
C PHE A 78 -9.60 -1.64 -8.37
N VAL A 79 -8.80 -1.53 -9.44
CA VAL A 79 -7.44 -2.05 -9.53
C VAL A 79 -6.46 -0.90 -9.70
N VAL A 80 -5.34 -0.93 -8.99
CA VAL A 80 -4.24 0.03 -9.15
C VAL A 80 -3.04 -0.69 -9.76
N ASN A 81 -2.58 -0.20 -10.91
CA ASN A 81 -1.38 -0.68 -11.56
C ASN A 81 -0.18 0.16 -11.11
N THR A 82 0.83 -0.52 -10.57
CA THR A 82 2.08 0.08 -10.08
C THR A 82 3.20 0.06 -11.12
N SER A 83 2.88 -0.18 -12.39
CA SER A 83 3.86 -0.22 -13.49
C SER A 83 4.55 1.12 -13.72
N GLU A 84 5.81 1.09 -14.11
CA GLU A 84 6.50 2.25 -14.70
C GLU A 84 5.88 2.66 -16.05
N LEU A 85 5.38 1.68 -16.80
CA LEU A 85 4.85 1.89 -18.14
C LEU A 85 3.49 2.59 -18.17
N GLY A 86 2.85 2.79 -17.02
CA GLY A 86 1.57 3.49 -16.94
C GLY A 86 0.48 2.88 -17.83
N GLU A 87 -0.18 3.72 -18.64
CA GLU A 87 -1.20 3.32 -19.62
C GLU A 87 -0.67 2.43 -20.76
N ASP A 88 0.63 2.47 -21.04
CA ASP A 88 1.29 1.61 -22.04
C ASP A 88 1.62 0.22 -21.46
N ASP A 89 1.25 -0.07 -20.21
CA ASP A 89 1.50 -1.35 -19.56
C ASP A 89 0.69 -2.51 -20.19
N PRO A 90 1.35 -3.57 -20.72
CA PRO A 90 0.67 -4.70 -21.33
C PRO A 90 -0.24 -5.47 -20.37
N LEU A 91 0.07 -5.49 -19.06
CA LEU A 91 -0.79 -6.12 -18.07
C LEU A 91 -2.09 -5.35 -17.89
N MET A 92 -2.02 -4.04 -17.75
CA MET A 92 -3.22 -3.21 -17.66
C MET A 92 -4.06 -3.29 -18.93
N GLN A 93 -3.48 -3.16 -20.11
CA GLN A 93 -4.24 -3.18 -21.37
C GLN A 93 -5.00 -4.51 -21.56
N ASN A 94 -4.35 -5.64 -21.28
CA ASN A 94 -5.02 -6.93 -21.32
C ASN A 94 -6.02 -7.10 -20.18
N GLY A 95 -5.68 -6.56 -19.00
CA GLY A 95 -6.50 -6.59 -17.79
C GLY A 95 -7.82 -5.84 -17.96
N THR A 96 -7.80 -4.61 -18.49
CA THR A 96 -9.01 -3.80 -18.70
C THR A 96 -9.99 -4.46 -19.68
N VAL A 97 -9.47 -5.10 -20.73
CA VAL A 97 -10.29 -5.90 -21.65
C VAL A 97 -10.88 -7.12 -20.94
N PHE A 98 -10.06 -7.85 -20.17
CA PHE A 98 -10.49 -9.05 -19.45
C PHE A 98 -11.51 -8.74 -18.33
N PHE A 99 -11.34 -7.63 -17.60
CA PHE A 99 -12.18 -7.18 -16.50
C PHE A 99 -13.40 -6.34 -16.94
N SER A 100 -13.59 -6.13 -18.25
CA SER A 100 -14.70 -5.33 -18.79
C SER A 100 -16.07 -5.81 -18.29
N SER A 101 -16.26 -7.12 -18.13
CA SER A 101 -17.49 -7.72 -17.61
C SER A 101 -17.78 -7.38 -16.14
N LEU A 102 -16.74 -7.14 -15.34
CA LEU A 102 -16.84 -6.79 -13.93
C LEU A 102 -17.05 -5.29 -13.69
N LYS A 103 -16.86 -4.45 -14.71
CA LYS A 103 -16.93 -2.98 -14.60
C LYS A 103 -16.03 -2.40 -13.50
N VAL A 104 -14.92 -3.07 -13.22
CA VAL A 104 -13.92 -2.62 -12.22
C VAL A 104 -12.93 -1.70 -12.93
N PRO A 105 -12.84 -0.41 -12.54
CA PRO A 105 -11.90 0.52 -13.14
C PRO A 105 -10.45 0.18 -12.78
N TRP A 106 -9.53 0.51 -13.69
CA TRP A 106 -8.09 0.38 -13.50
C TRP A 106 -7.47 1.78 -13.46
N TYR A 107 -6.65 2.03 -12.45
CA TYR A 107 -5.92 3.28 -12.27
C TYR A 107 -4.42 3.07 -12.46
N THR A 108 -3.78 3.97 -13.19
CA THR A 108 -2.35 3.97 -13.45
C THR A 108 -1.86 5.37 -13.80
N THR A 109 -0.55 5.57 -13.77
CA THR A 109 0.10 6.81 -14.23
C THR A 109 -0.03 6.97 -15.75
N ARG A 110 -0.17 8.21 -16.22
CA ARG A 110 -0.27 8.48 -17.67
C ARG A 110 1.10 8.42 -18.32
N THR A 111 1.15 8.05 -19.60
CA THR A 111 2.41 8.09 -20.36
C THR A 111 2.65 9.47 -20.95
N THR A 112 3.92 9.80 -21.16
CA THR A 112 4.45 11.10 -21.64
C THR A 112 3.98 11.54 -23.02
N LYS A 113 3.17 10.73 -23.73
CA LYS A 113 2.67 11.06 -25.08
C LYS A 113 1.61 12.17 -25.08
N GLY A 114 1.09 12.57 -23.92
CA GLY A 114 0.25 13.76 -23.74
C GLY A 114 1.01 14.87 -22.99
N HIS A 115 0.88 16.12 -23.42
CA HIS A 115 1.44 17.29 -22.72
C HIS A 115 0.71 17.54 -21.39
N GLY A 116 1.01 16.74 -20.36
CA GLY A 116 0.42 16.86 -19.04
C GLY A 116 1.20 16.10 -17.96
N VAL A 117 0.91 16.41 -16.70
CA VAL A 117 1.50 15.74 -15.54
C VAL A 117 1.13 14.25 -15.57
N CYS A 118 2.13 13.36 -15.47
CA CYS A 118 1.95 11.90 -15.57
C CYS A 118 1.29 11.26 -14.32
N CYS A 119 0.67 12.07 -13.46
CA CYS A 119 0.08 11.70 -12.19
C CYS A 119 -1.44 11.57 -12.24
N PHE A 120 -2.03 10.94 -11.22
CA PHE A 120 -3.48 10.90 -11.04
C PHE A 120 -3.87 11.08 -9.57
N LEU A 121 -5.10 11.55 -9.33
CA LEU A 121 -5.73 11.64 -8.02
C LEU A 121 -7.13 11.04 -8.10
N GLU A 122 -7.41 10.05 -7.26
CA GLU A 122 -8.72 9.44 -7.12
C GLU A 122 -9.20 9.56 -5.68
N GLN A 123 -10.38 10.16 -5.50
CA GLN A 123 -11.00 10.38 -4.19
C GLN A 123 -12.21 9.46 -4.04
N ILE A 124 -12.00 8.36 -3.34
CA ILE A 124 -12.99 7.29 -3.21
C ILE A 124 -13.75 7.47 -1.90
N LYS A 125 -15.07 7.48 -1.99
CA LYS A 125 -15.93 7.49 -0.80
C LYS A 125 -15.92 6.10 -0.18
N LEU A 126 -15.53 6.04 1.09
CA LEU A 126 -15.66 4.84 1.89
C LEU A 126 -17.07 4.79 2.51
N PRO A 127 -17.52 3.61 2.93
CA PRO A 127 -18.64 3.51 3.85
C PRO A 127 -18.43 4.44 5.07
N TYR A 128 -19.52 4.87 5.69
CA TYR A 128 -19.51 5.75 6.89
C TYR A 128 -19.06 7.21 6.67
N GLY A 129 -19.10 7.72 5.43
CA GLY A 129 -18.78 9.13 5.16
C GLY A 129 -17.30 9.47 5.29
N LYS A 130 -16.43 8.45 5.30
CA LYS A 130 -14.97 8.60 5.22
C LYS A 130 -14.52 8.62 3.76
N THR A 131 -13.28 9.05 3.51
CA THR A 131 -12.70 9.06 2.16
C THR A 131 -11.30 8.45 2.13
N LEU A 132 -10.99 7.84 0.98
CA LEU A 132 -9.69 7.32 0.61
C LEU A 132 -9.19 8.11 -0.59
N ASP A 133 -8.08 8.82 -0.43
CA ASP A 133 -7.37 9.48 -1.53
C ASP A 133 -6.25 8.58 -2.02
N ILE A 134 -6.21 8.34 -3.33
CA ILE A 134 -5.13 7.60 -4.01
C ILE A 134 -4.44 8.56 -4.97
N VAL A 135 -3.13 8.73 -4.80
CA VAL A 135 -2.31 9.60 -5.64
C VAL A 135 -1.28 8.76 -6.37
N GLY A 136 -1.38 8.66 -7.69
CA GLY A 136 -0.38 8.02 -8.52
C GLY A 136 0.66 9.02 -9.01
N VAL A 137 1.93 8.64 -8.94
CA VAL A 137 3.06 9.49 -9.29
C VAL A 137 4.00 8.75 -10.24
N ASP A 138 4.38 9.41 -11.33
CA ASP A 138 5.46 8.92 -12.20
C ASP A 138 6.82 9.15 -11.52
N THR A 139 7.24 8.14 -10.79
CA THR A 139 8.53 8.17 -10.08
C THR A 139 9.75 8.17 -11.00
N GLY A 140 9.65 7.73 -12.26
CA GLY A 140 10.80 7.69 -13.17
C GLY A 140 11.24 9.11 -13.54
N SER A 141 10.29 9.92 -14.02
CA SER A 141 10.52 11.34 -14.29
C SER A 141 10.99 12.10 -13.03
N LEU A 142 10.43 11.76 -11.86
CA LEU A 142 10.77 12.41 -10.60
C LEU A 142 12.18 12.07 -10.11
N GLN A 143 12.68 10.87 -10.39
CA GLN A 143 14.04 10.46 -10.03
C GLN A 143 15.08 11.11 -10.94
N ASP A 144 14.80 11.26 -12.24
CA ASP A 144 15.70 11.95 -13.18
C ASP A 144 15.91 13.43 -12.79
N LEU A 145 14.84 14.11 -12.36
CA LEU A 145 14.89 15.47 -11.83
C LEU A 145 15.88 15.61 -10.66
N MET A 146 15.92 14.61 -9.77
CA MET A 146 16.77 14.62 -8.57
C MET A 146 18.22 14.26 -8.87
N LEU A 147 18.47 13.36 -9.84
CA LEU A 147 19.82 12.87 -10.17
C LEU A 147 20.59 13.84 -11.08
N ARG A 148 19.91 14.49 -12.03
CA ARG A 148 20.58 15.34 -13.04
C ARG A 148 20.44 16.84 -12.79
N GLY A 149 19.56 17.24 -11.88
CA GLY A 149 19.08 18.62 -11.82
C GLY A 149 18.16 18.87 -13.02
N SER A 150 16.96 19.38 -12.74
CA SER A 150 15.91 19.56 -13.75
C SER A 150 16.38 20.31 -15.01
N SER A 151 16.14 19.72 -16.18
CA SER A 151 16.19 20.43 -17.47
C SER A 151 14.82 20.60 -18.15
N SER A 152 13.75 20.01 -17.61
CA SER A 152 12.40 20.03 -18.21
C SER A 152 11.35 20.68 -17.31
N GLU A 153 10.48 21.51 -17.89
CA GLU A 153 9.34 22.15 -17.22
C GLU A 153 8.33 21.12 -16.67
N ILE A 154 8.26 19.94 -17.30
CA ILE A 154 7.30 18.87 -16.97
C ILE A 154 7.62 18.26 -15.60
N GLU A 155 8.88 17.97 -15.30
CA GLU A 155 9.26 17.36 -14.03
C GLU A 155 9.05 18.31 -12.83
N GLN A 156 9.36 19.61 -13.00
CA GLN A 156 9.08 20.61 -11.96
C GLN A 156 7.57 20.80 -11.76
N SER A 157 6.80 20.77 -12.85
CA SER A 157 5.34 20.83 -12.77
C SER A 157 4.75 19.63 -12.01
N GLN A 158 5.38 18.46 -12.11
CA GLN A 158 4.95 17.25 -11.41
C GLN A 158 5.22 17.31 -9.91
N LEU A 159 6.41 17.74 -9.49
CA LEU A 159 6.71 17.91 -8.06
C LEU A 159 5.81 18.98 -7.43
N HIS A 160 5.64 20.12 -8.11
CA HIS A 160 4.75 21.18 -7.65
C HIS A 160 3.29 20.71 -7.58
N TRP A 161 2.81 19.95 -8.58
CA TRP A 161 1.49 19.35 -8.55
C TRP A 161 1.32 18.37 -7.38
N LEU A 162 2.32 17.53 -7.11
CA LEU A 162 2.28 16.57 -6.02
C LEU A 162 2.20 17.27 -4.67
N THR A 163 3.08 18.24 -4.41
CA THR A 163 3.08 19.02 -3.16
C THR A 163 1.73 19.70 -2.95
N ARG A 164 1.24 20.43 -3.96
CA ARG A 164 -0.06 21.12 -3.88
C ARG A 164 -1.23 20.15 -3.69
N THR A 165 -1.19 19.00 -4.35
CA THR A 165 -2.24 17.97 -4.22
C THR A 165 -2.25 17.42 -2.79
N LEU A 166 -1.08 17.08 -2.25
CA LEU A 166 -0.96 16.54 -0.90
C LEU A 166 -1.36 17.54 0.20
N GLU A 167 -1.18 18.84 -0.04
CA GLU A 167 -1.67 19.91 0.85
C GLU A 167 -3.20 20.04 0.84
N VAL A 168 -3.83 19.81 -0.30
CA VAL A 168 -5.29 19.99 -0.48
C VAL A 168 -6.08 18.75 -0.05
N ILE A 169 -5.53 17.55 -0.28
CA ILE A 169 -6.25 16.32 0.08
C ILE A 169 -6.41 16.20 1.59
N SER A 170 -7.63 15.86 2.01
CA SER A 170 -8.01 15.79 3.42
C SER A 170 -8.68 14.47 3.78
N GLY A 171 -8.53 13.46 2.92
CA GLY A 171 -9.10 12.15 3.15
C GLY A 171 -8.55 11.46 4.38
N ASN A 172 -9.39 10.58 4.92
CA ASN A 172 -9.07 9.83 6.14
C ASN A 172 -7.93 8.86 5.91
N TRP A 173 -7.91 8.26 4.72
CA TRP A 173 -6.81 7.46 4.23
C TRP A 173 -6.21 8.13 3.01
N ARG A 174 -4.89 8.21 2.97
CA ARG A 174 -4.11 8.76 1.86
C ARG A 174 -3.06 7.74 1.47
N ILE A 175 -3.13 7.25 0.24
CA ILE A 175 -2.21 6.27 -0.31
C ILE A 175 -1.52 6.91 -1.52
N VAL A 176 -0.19 6.91 -1.51
CA VAL A 176 0.60 7.31 -2.67
C VAL A 176 1.08 6.05 -3.38
N VAL A 177 1.10 6.08 -4.71
CA VAL A 177 1.41 4.94 -5.57
C VAL A 177 2.48 5.37 -6.56
N GLY A 178 3.54 4.57 -6.70
CA GLY A 178 4.55 4.78 -7.73
C GLY A 178 5.31 3.49 -8.03
N PHE A 179 6.20 3.56 -9.02
CA PHE A 179 6.99 2.39 -9.40
C PHE A 179 8.23 2.24 -8.51
N HIS A 180 9.07 3.28 -8.44
CA HIS A 180 10.33 3.25 -7.69
C HIS A 180 10.11 3.25 -6.17
N GLN A 181 11.08 2.71 -5.42
CA GLN A 181 11.05 2.73 -3.96
C GLN A 181 11.39 4.12 -3.41
N LEU A 182 10.72 4.49 -2.31
CA LEU A 182 11.02 5.72 -1.58
C LEU A 182 11.93 5.50 -0.36
N VAL A 183 12.15 4.25 0.04
CA VAL A 183 12.97 3.89 1.20
C VAL A 183 13.88 2.75 0.81
N VAL A 184 15.11 2.78 1.31
CA VAL A 184 16.08 1.71 1.14
C VAL A 184 15.57 0.46 1.84
N CYS A 185 15.34 -0.61 1.07
CA CYS A 185 14.78 -1.87 1.56
C CYS A 185 15.83 -2.89 2.04
N GLU A 186 17.11 -2.66 1.75
CA GLU A 186 18.25 -3.50 2.17
C GLU A 186 19.38 -2.67 2.81
N GLU A 187 20.08 -3.23 3.79
CA GLU A 187 21.26 -2.64 4.43
C GLU A 187 22.50 -2.51 3.51
N ASN A 188 22.35 -2.67 2.18
CA ASN A 188 23.43 -2.41 1.26
C ASN A 188 23.52 -0.93 0.95
N ASN A 189 24.61 -0.34 1.46
CA ASN A 189 25.06 1.01 1.23
C ASN A 189 25.21 1.26 -0.27
N GLU A 190 24.19 1.84 -0.92
CA GLU A 190 24.34 2.78 -2.04
C GLU A 190 22.95 3.18 -2.57
N GLN A 191 22.29 4.11 -1.87
CA GLN A 191 21.35 5.08 -2.47
C GLN A 191 21.04 6.16 -1.42
N MET A 192 22.02 7.02 -1.17
CA MET A 192 21.91 8.16 -0.25
C MET A 192 21.04 9.31 -0.78
N GLU A 193 20.65 9.29 -2.05
CA GLU A 193 20.18 10.49 -2.78
C GLU A 193 18.66 10.57 -2.93
N ALA A 194 17.96 9.50 -2.55
CA ALA A 194 16.51 9.47 -2.36
C ALA A 194 16.02 10.50 -1.31
N LYS A 195 16.82 10.80 -0.27
CA LYS A 195 16.42 11.46 0.97
C LYS A 195 15.58 12.76 0.83
N GLN A 196 15.86 13.62 -0.15
CA GLN A 196 15.31 14.98 -0.18
C GLN A 196 13.84 15.07 -0.61
N LEU A 197 13.39 14.25 -1.57
CA LEU A 197 11.97 14.21 -1.95
C LEU A 197 11.12 13.70 -0.76
N TYR A 198 11.69 12.79 0.02
CA TYR A 198 10.96 12.01 1.00
C TYR A 198 10.78 12.76 2.32
N GLU A 199 11.75 13.58 2.75
CA GLU A 199 11.57 14.57 3.84
C GLU A 199 10.37 15.48 3.62
N LEU A 200 10.09 15.89 2.38
CA LEU A 200 8.95 16.75 2.07
C LEU A 200 7.59 16.05 2.26
N LEU A 201 7.56 14.71 2.20
CA LEU A 201 6.35 13.92 2.12
C LEU A 201 6.04 13.11 3.39
N HIS A 202 6.97 13.09 4.37
CA HIS A 202 6.98 12.14 5.49
C HIS A 202 5.77 12.22 6.46
N HIS A 203 4.86 13.19 6.29
CA HIS A 203 3.70 13.39 7.17
C HIS A 203 2.34 13.48 6.47
N THR A 204 2.31 13.38 5.14
CA THR A 204 1.10 13.76 4.39
C THR A 204 0.29 12.56 3.90
N PHE A 205 0.79 11.33 4.06
CA PHE A 205 0.06 10.13 3.68
C PHE A 205 0.27 8.97 4.65
N ASN A 206 -0.57 7.94 4.51
CA ASN A 206 -0.60 6.79 5.42
C ASN A 206 0.20 5.60 4.88
N ALA A 207 0.17 5.38 3.56
CA ALA A 207 0.90 4.30 2.92
C ALA A 207 1.47 4.71 1.55
N TYR A 208 2.59 4.10 1.19
CA TYR A 208 3.17 4.15 -0.15
C TYR A 208 3.14 2.75 -0.77
N LEU A 209 2.53 2.61 -1.95
CA LEU A 209 2.56 1.38 -2.74
C LEU A 209 3.62 1.51 -3.83
N SER A 210 4.58 0.59 -3.84
CA SER A 210 5.68 0.55 -4.81
C SER A 210 5.54 -0.63 -5.79
N GLY A 211 5.91 -0.40 -7.04
CA GLY A 211 6.06 -1.45 -8.06
C GLY A 211 7.39 -2.21 -7.99
N HIS A 212 8.43 -1.59 -7.42
CA HIS A 212 9.80 -2.12 -7.34
C HIS A 212 10.07 -2.94 -6.06
N ASP A 213 11.01 -3.89 -6.12
CA ASP A 213 11.22 -4.98 -5.15
C ASP A 213 11.70 -4.57 -3.75
N CYS A 214 10.78 -4.32 -2.82
CA CYS A 214 11.11 -4.14 -1.41
C CYS A 214 10.89 -5.46 -0.66
N THR A 215 11.95 -6.16 -0.27
CA THR A 215 11.86 -7.49 0.36
C THR A 215 11.32 -7.47 1.80
N LYS A 216 11.07 -6.29 2.38
CA LYS A 216 10.48 -6.15 3.72
C LYS A 216 9.51 -4.98 3.76
N HIS A 217 8.40 -5.13 4.46
CA HIS A 217 7.61 -3.97 4.88
C HIS A 217 8.48 -3.08 5.77
N VAL A 218 8.80 -1.88 5.29
CA VAL A 218 9.51 -0.87 6.07
C VAL A 218 8.49 0.13 6.58
N ARG A 219 8.45 0.32 7.90
CA ARG A 219 7.73 1.43 8.51
C ARG A 219 8.74 2.50 8.86
N HIS A 220 8.70 3.63 8.16
CA HIS A 220 9.51 4.79 8.51
C HIS A 220 8.57 5.87 9.06
N GLY A 221 8.69 6.15 10.36
CA GLY A 221 7.76 7.03 11.07
C GLY A 221 6.31 6.53 11.03
N ASN A 222 5.41 7.37 10.51
CA ASN A 222 3.97 7.08 10.43
C ASN A 222 3.52 6.47 9.09
N ILE A 223 4.44 6.28 8.15
CA ILE A 223 4.15 5.79 6.80
C ILE A 223 4.47 4.30 6.69
N ALA A 224 3.54 3.53 6.11
CA ALA A 224 3.81 2.15 5.69
C ALA A 224 4.26 2.12 4.22
N TYR A 225 5.47 1.60 3.97
CA TYR A 225 5.96 1.35 2.62
C TYR A 225 5.69 -0.11 2.27
N ILE A 226 4.87 -0.32 1.25
CA ILE A 226 4.39 -1.63 0.81
C ILE A 226 4.94 -1.87 -0.60
N GLY A 227 5.84 -2.84 -0.71
CA GLY A 227 6.37 -3.32 -1.99
C GLY A 227 6.07 -4.79 -2.20
N ARG A 228 6.89 -5.46 -3.02
CA ARG A 228 6.72 -6.90 -3.29
C ARG A 228 6.94 -7.76 -2.04
N ASN A 229 6.37 -8.95 -2.09
CA ASN A 229 6.51 -10.07 -1.17
C ASN A 229 7.83 -10.13 -0.34
N PRO A 230 7.75 -10.28 1.00
CA PRO A 230 8.92 -10.57 1.83
C PRO A 230 9.46 -12.00 1.75
N ALA A 231 8.80 -12.91 1.03
CA ALA A 231 9.23 -14.31 0.92
C ALA A 231 10.31 -14.58 -0.13
N SER A 232 10.88 -13.55 -0.77
CA SER A 232 12.04 -13.68 -1.67
C SER A 232 13.33 -13.87 -0.84
N ARG A 233 13.45 -15.03 -0.19
CA ARG A 233 14.74 -15.57 0.26
C ARG A 233 14.98 -16.89 -0.46
N GLU A 234 15.37 -16.81 -1.72
CA GLU A 234 16.25 -17.82 -2.29
C GLU A 234 17.37 -17.09 -3.04
N ASN A 235 18.60 -17.42 -2.66
CA ASN A 235 19.82 -16.89 -3.23
C ASN A 235 19.90 -17.32 -4.69
N GLU A 236 19.66 -16.43 -5.65
CA GLU A 236 20.17 -16.62 -7.00
C GLU A 236 21.28 -15.60 -7.26
N PRO A 237 22.49 -16.06 -7.65
CA PRO A 237 23.61 -15.18 -7.85
C PRO A 237 23.35 -14.28 -9.05
N TYR A 238 23.70 -13.01 -8.92
CA TYR A 238 23.82 -12.06 -10.02
C TYR A 238 24.70 -12.66 -11.12
N LEU A 239 24.09 -13.25 -12.15
CA LEU A 239 24.79 -13.56 -13.39
C LEU A 239 24.85 -12.28 -14.21
N ALA A 240 25.98 -11.59 -14.11
CA ALA A 240 26.32 -10.47 -14.97
C ALA A 240 26.30 -10.92 -16.44
N THR A 241 25.30 -10.49 -17.20
CA THR A 241 25.33 -10.56 -18.67
C THR A 241 26.24 -9.46 -19.21
N VAL A 242 27.10 -9.83 -20.17
CA VAL A 242 28.18 -9.05 -20.81
C VAL A 242 27.71 -7.85 -21.65
N SER A 243 26.44 -7.45 -21.55
CA SER A 243 25.88 -6.26 -22.20
C SER A 243 25.21 -5.41 -21.13
N GLY A 244 25.79 -4.25 -20.79
CA GLY A 244 25.44 -3.38 -19.66
C GLY A 244 24.05 -2.74 -19.66
N GLN A 245 23.00 -3.53 -19.93
CA GLN A 245 21.63 -3.23 -19.55
C GLN A 245 21.24 -4.15 -18.40
N PRO A 246 20.71 -3.62 -17.27
CA PRO A 246 20.24 -4.46 -16.18
C PRO A 246 18.95 -5.15 -16.64
N ALA A 247 19.07 -6.40 -17.10
CA ALA A 247 17.94 -7.28 -17.24
C ALA A 247 17.49 -7.66 -15.81
N LEU A 248 16.33 -7.15 -15.39
CA LEU A 248 15.61 -7.52 -14.17
C LEU A 248 15.11 -8.98 -14.31
N ASN A 249 16.06 -9.92 -14.27
CA ASN A 249 15.83 -11.36 -14.34
C ASN A 249 15.81 -11.96 -12.93
N GLY A 250 15.15 -11.27 -11.99
CA GLY A 250 14.71 -11.89 -10.75
C GLY A 250 13.41 -12.64 -11.04
N GLU A 251 13.34 -13.92 -10.68
CA GLU A 251 12.15 -14.75 -10.87
C GLU A 251 10.91 -13.97 -10.44
N LEU A 252 10.03 -13.64 -11.39
CA LEU A 252 8.84 -12.86 -11.10
C LEU A 252 7.95 -13.70 -10.18
N VAL A 253 8.02 -13.47 -8.86
CA VAL A 253 7.01 -13.94 -7.92
C VAL A 253 5.68 -13.34 -8.37
N ASN A 254 4.89 -14.15 -9.07
CA ASN A 254 3.69 -13.73 -9.75
C ASN A 254 2.55 -13.73 -8.72
N GLY A 255 1.84 -12.61 -8.60
CA GLY A 255 0.87 -12.38 -7.54
C GLY A 255 0.41 -10.93 -7.50
N PHE A 256 -0.44 -10.60 -6.55
CA PHE A 256 -0.99 -9.26 -6.37
C PHE A 256 -1.36 -9.01 -4.90
N LEU A 257 -1.59 -7.75 -4.55
CA LEU A 257 -2.00 -7.35 -3.22
C LEU A 257 -3.51 -7.08 -3.21
N LEU A 258 -4.22 -7.68 -2.26
CA LEU A 258 -5.59 -7.34 -1.93
C LEU A 258 -5.59 -6.43 -0.70
N HIS A 259 -6.21 -5.26 -0.81
CA HIS A 259 -6.32 -4.30 0.26
C HIS A 259 -7.76 -4.24 0.76
N ARG A 260 -7.94 -4.24 2.07
CA ARG A 260 -9.19 -3.98 2.77
C ARG A 260 -9.05 -2.67 3.53
N VAL A 261 -9.86 -1.68 3.18
CA VAL A 261 -9.89 -0.37 3.79
C VAL A 261 -11.17 -0.22 4.60
N SER A 262 -11.01 -0.02 5.90
CA SER A 262 -12.11 0.24 6.84
C SER A 262 -11.99 1.66 7.40
N ALA A 263 -12.91 2.05 8.29
CA ALA A 263 -12.83 3.34 8.97
C ALA A 263 -11.61 3.50 9.89
N ILE A 264 -11.04 2.39 10.38
CA ILE A 264 -10.00 2.39 11.43
C ILE A 264 -8.72 1.66 11.06
N GLU A 265 -8.72 0.87 9.98
CA GLU A 265 -7.51 0.17 9.52
C GLU A 265 -7.50 -0.10 8.01
N ILE A 266 -6.29 -0.25 7.48
CA ILE A 266 -6.00 -0.85 6.18
C ILE A 266 -5.29 -2.18 6.42
N ALA A 267 -5.88 -3.28 5.95
CA ALA A 267 -5.23 -4.59 5.90
C ALA A 267 -4.85 -4.92 4.46
N THR A 268 -3.59 -5.32 4.24
CA THR A 268 -3.08 -5.71 2.93
C THR A 268 -2.66 -7.17 2.96
N TYR A 269 -3.11 -7.95 1.98
CA TYR A 269 -2.86 -9.38 1.84
C TYR A 269 -2.13 -9.62 0.53
N PHE A 270 -0.96 -10.26 0.56
CA PHE A 270 -0.29 -10.70 -0.66
C PHE A 270 -0.81 -12.08 -1.05
N ILE A 271 -1.40 -12.15 -2.25
CA ILE A 271 -1.95 -13.35 -2.85
C ILE A 271 -0.95 -13.84 -3.89
N SER A 272 -0.40 -15.03 -3.66
CA SER A 272 0.54 -15.69 -4.57
C SER A 272 -0.16 -16.16 -5.86
N SER A 273 0.62 -16.61 -6.84
CA SER A 273 0.11 -17.24 -8.04
C SER A 273 -0.74 -18.48 -7.74
N THR A 274 -0.49 -19.20 -6.65
CA THR A 274 -1.29 -20.36 -6.22
C THR A 274 -2.64 -19.96 -5.61
N GLY A 275 -2.86 -18.68 -5.32
CA GLY A 275 -4.06 -18.17 -4.66
C GLY A 275 -3.97 -18.17 -3.13
N GLU A 276 -2.80 -18.47 -2.58
CA GLU A 276 -2.58 -18.49 -1.13
C GLU A 276 -2.21 -17.09 -0.62
N ILE A 277 -2.68 -16.78 0.59
CA ILE A 277 -2.25 -15.57 1.31
C ILE A 277 -0.95 -15.89 2.01
N VAL A 278 0.16 -15.34 1.53
CA VAL A 278 1.50 -15.64 2.08
C VAL A 278 2.04 -14.53 2.98
N HIS A 279 1.43 -13.34 2.94
CA HIS A 279 1.81 -12.24 3.82
C HIS A 279 0.63 -11.32 4.12
N GLN A 280 0.61 -10.74 5.33
CA GLN A 280 -0.38 -9.77 5.76
C GLN A 280 0.30 -8.56 6.43
N ILE A 281 -0.10 -7.36 6.04
CA ILE A 281 0.30 -6.08 6.64
C ILE A 281 -0.95 -5.42 7.21
N LEU A 282 -0.85 -4.91 8.43
CA LEU A 282 -1.94 -4.19 9.10
C LEU A 282 -1.50 -2.77 9.46
N LEU A 283 -2.23 -1.78 8.95
CA LEU A 283 -2.04 -0.38 9.24
C LEU A 283 -3.27 0.15 9.99
N GLN A 284 -3.09 0.55 11.25
CA GLN A 284 -4.17 1.12 12.05
C GLN A 284 -4.17 2.65 11.97
N HIS A 285 -5.36 3.23 11.88
CA HIS A 285 -5.59 4.66 11.92
C HIS A 285 -5.28 5.13 13.34
N ARG A 286 -4.17 5.87 13.52
CA ARG A 286 -4.01 6.65 14.74
C ARG A 286 -5.02 7.78 14.65
N GLY A 287 -5.95 7.86 15.61
CA GLY A 287 -6.84 9.01 15.71
C GLY A 287 -6.01 10.29 15.58
N LYS A 288 -6.49 11.30 14.84
CA LYS A 288 -5.88 12.63 14.91
C LYS A 288 -5.91 13.00 16.40
N GLU A 289 -4.75 13.19 17.01
CA GLU A 289 -4.70 13.82 18.32
C GLU A 289 -5.46 15.14 18.19
N VAL A 290 -6.61 15.20 18.83
CA VAL A 290 -7.32 16.45 19.05
C VAL A 290 -6.48 17.14 20.12
N MET A 291 -5.59 18.04 19.69
CA MET A 291 -5.08 19.09 20.59
C MET A 291 -6.20 20.08 20.88
#